data_AF-A0A962V875-F1
#
_entry.id   AF-A0A962V875-F1
#
_cell.length_a   1.000
_cell.length_b   1.000
_cell.length_c   1.000
_cell.angle_alpha   90.00
_cell.angle_beta   90.00
_cell.angle_gamma   90.00
#
_symmetry.space_group_name_H-M   'P 1'
#
loop_
_entity.id
_entity.type
_entity.pdbx_description
1 polymer ?
#
loop_
_entity_poly.entity_id
_entity_poly.type
_entity_poly.pdbx_seq_one_letter_code
_entity_poly.pdbx_strand_id
1 'polypeptide(L)'
;MLNRYPWWKYLIIGLVLVIGIIYALPNLFGEDPAVQISPARTGLEIDQPMYARVIDKLESEQLDYKSAAFDAQRLLVRFSDTEVQLKAADILRELLGRDYTVALNLAPSTPEFMRALGLAPMYLGLDLRGGVHFLMEVDMDAAISQAEESYLESLRTLLRDQRIRYTALNREPASAANPDLGSSIRASFRSAEDREQALSQIRDELNTLDITESDQGFDLILRMTPQEIEERRSTALAQNMTTLRNRVNELGVAEPVIQQQGGNRIVIQLPGVQDTARAKEILGATATLEFRLVYGGDGTQARIDAAQAESTGRKPFDAKLYKIRGGGSILLQNRVILTGDSITDAGAGFDSLNGSPNVRIVLDGQGASRMTNATRDQIGKDMSVVFIETHYQTVEKDGKTEVKPSRVEEVINVATIRDVLGKNFQITGLDNPQEARNLALLLRAGSLAAPIYIVEERTVGPSAGKENIEQGFSSALVAFALVLIFMAFYYRMFGLISDMALMFNLVLIVALLSMLQATLTLPGIAGIILTIGMAVDANVLIFERIREELKLGNTPQAAIH
;
A
#
# COMPACT_ATOMS: atom_id res chain seq x y z
N MET A 1 -13.29 -8.46 -61.00
CA MET A 1 -12.88 -9.70 -60.28
C MET A 1 -13.37 -9.58 -58.84
N LEU A 2 -14.02 -10.57 -58.24
CA LEU A 2 -14.38 -10.48 -56.81
C LEU A 2 -13.10 -10.29 -56.00
N ASN A 3 -12.95 -9.12 -55.36
CA ASN A 3 -11.86 -8.83 -54.43
C ASN A 3 -11.96 -9.81 -53.26
N ARG A 4 -11.21 -10.90 -53.37
CA ARG A 4 -11.00 -11.85 -52.29
C ARG A 4 -9.63 -11.56 -51.72
N TYR A 5 -9.57 -11.19 -50.46
CA TYR A 5 -8.29 -11.25 -49.76
C TYR A 5 -7.72 -12.68 -49.88
N PRO A 6 -6.40 -12.85 -49.87
CA PRO A 6 -5.80 -14.17 -49.78
C PRO A 6 -6.43 -14.96 -48.61
N TRP A 7 -6.72 -16.25 -48.82
CA TRP A 7 -7.48 -17.08 -47.86
C TRP A 7 -6.88 -17.08 -46.44
N TRP A 8 -5.55 -16.99 -46.34
CA TRP A 8 -4.84 -16.91 -45.06
C TRP A 8 -5.15 -15.63 -44.27
N LYS A 9 -5.47 -14.50 -44.93
CA LYS A 9 -5.89 -13.27 -44.23
C LYS A 9 -7.27 -13.45 -43.59
N TYR A 10 -8.20 -14.11 -44.28
CA TYR A 10 -9.49 -14.45 -43.67
C TYR A 10 -9.33 -15.40 -42.49
N LEU A 11 -8.38 -16.34 -42.57
CA LEU A 11 -8.04 -17.23 -41.45
C LEU A 11 -7.49 -16.45 -40.25
N ILE A 12 -6.57 -15.50 -40.49
CA ILE A 12 -6.04 -14.62 -39.43
C ILE A 12 -7.16 -13.79 -38.80
N ILE A 13 -8.04 -13.17 -39.60
CA ILE A 13 -9.17 -12.40 -39.08
C ILE A 13 -10.06 -13.30 -38.22
N GLY A 14 -10.41 -14.49 -38.70
CA GLY A 14 -11.19 -15.46 -37.93
C GLY A 14 -10.53 -15.83 -36.61
N LEU A 15 -9.22 -16.08 -36.61
CA LEU A 15 -8.46 -16.38 -35.40
C LEU A 15 -8.49 -15.21 -34.40
N VAL A 16 -8.24 -13.98 -34.88
CA VAL A 16 -8.27 -12.77 -34.04
C VAL A 16 -9.65 -12.55 -33.44
N LEU A 17 -10.72 -12.78 -34.20
CA LEU A 17 -12.09 -12.67 -33.71
C LEU A 17 -12.41 -13.73 -32.64
N VAL A 18 -11.99 -14.99 -32.85
CA VAL A 18 -12.19 -16.06 -31.86
C VAL A 18 -11.44 -15.74 -30.57
N ILE A 19 -10.18 -15.31 -30.66
CA ILE A 19 -9.39 -14.89 -29.49
C ILE A 19 -10.07 -13.69 -28.81
N GLY A 20 -10.52 -12.69 -29.58
CA GLY A 20 -11.23 -11.53 -29.07
C GLY A 20 -12.48 -11.92 -28.27
N ILE A 21 -13.31 -12.81 -28.82
CA ILE A 21 -14.52 -13.30 -28.14
C ILE A 21 -14.16 -14.03 -26.84
N ILE A 22 -13.14 -14.90 -26.86
CA ILE A 22 -12.69 -15.65 -25.68
C ILE A 22 -12.25 -14.71 -24.56
N TYR A 23 -11.45 -13.67 -24.88
CA TYR A 23 -10.99 -12.70 -23.90
C TYR A 23 -12.06 -11.68 -23.47
N ALA A 24 -13.07 -11.44 -24.30
CA ALA A 24 -14.18 -10.55 -23.95
C ALA A 24 -15.25 -11.24 -23.08
N LEU A 25 -15.42 -12.56 -23.22
CA LEU A 25 -16.47 -13.35 -22.58
C LEU A 25 -16.58 -13.18 -21.05
N PRO A 26 -15.47 -13.11 -20.27
CA PRO A 26 -15.52 -12.93 -18.82
C PRO A 26 -16.31 -11.71 -18.36
N ASN A 27 -16.34 -10.65 -19.17
CA ASN A 27 -17.01 -9.38 -18.84
C ASN A 27 -18.54 -9.47 -18.84
N LEU A 28 -19.12 -10.54 -19.41
CA LEU A 28 -20.57 -10.75 -19.43
C LEU A 28 -21.14 -11.22 -18.09
N PHE A 29 -20.30 -11.72 -17.20
CA PHE A 29 -20.74 -12.35 -15.95
C PHE A 29 -20.93 -11.35 -14.80
N GLY A 30 -20.41 -10.13 -14.90
CA GLY A 30 -20.53 -9.12 -13.84
C GLY A 30 -19.81 -9.51 -12.54
N GLU A 31 -20.23 -8.88 -11.45
CA GLU A 31 -19.65 -9.07 -10.11
C GLU A 31 -20.74 -9.37 -9.08
N ASP A 32 -20.43 -10.28 -8.16
CA ASP A 32 -21.27 -10.59 -7.01
C ASP A 32 -20.68 -9.96 -5.74
N PRO A 33 -21.51 -9.31 -4.89
CA PRO A 33 -21.12 -8.97 -3.52
C PRO A 33 -20.64 -10.22 -2.80
N ALA A 34 -19.43 -10.19 -2.23
CA ALA A 34 -18.82 -11.36 -1.62
C ALA A 34 -18.09 -11.04 -0.32
N VAL A 35 -18.17 -11.94 0.65
CA VAL A 35 -17.30 -11.89 1.83
C VAL A 35 -16.14 -12.85 1.57
N GLN A 36 -14.93 -12.30 1.63
CA GLN A 36 -13.70 -13.06 1.53
C GLN A 36 -13.18 -13.33 2.94
N ILE A 37 -12.89 -14.59 3.21
CA ILE A 37 -12.29 -15.04 4.45
C ILE A 37 -10.92 -15.63 4.12
N SER A 38 -9.86 -15.08 4.72
CA SER A 38 -8.49 -15.58 4.54
C SER A 38 -7.83 -15.86 5.89
N PRO A 39 -6.87 -16.79 5.97
CA PRO A 39 -6.12 -17.03 7.20
C PRO A 39 -5.40 -15.76 7.64
N ALA A 40 -5.50 -15.40 8.92
CA ALA A 40 -4.83 -14.21 9.48
C ALA A 40 -3.38 -14.49 9.91
N ARG A 41 -2.93 -15.75 9.83
CA ARG A 41 -1.58 -16.20 10.19
C ARG A 41 -1.09 -17.32 9.27
N THR A 42 0.22 -17.38 9.06
CA THR A 42 0.88 -18.44 8.30
C THR A 42 0.71 -19.80 9.01
N GLY A 43 0.25 -20.82 8.28
CA GLY A 43 0.04 -22.18 8.80
C GLY A 43 -1.39 -22.51 9.24
N LEU A 44 -2.31 -21.53 9.21
CA LEU A 44 -3.75 -21.79 9.26
C LEU A 44 -4.25 -22.05 7.84
N GLU A 45 -4.95 -23.16 7.65
CA GLU A 45 -5.64 -23.46 6.40
C GLU A 45 -7.14 -23.24 6.60
N ILE A 46 -7.82 -22.96 5.49
CA ILE A 46 -9.28 -22.99 5.46
C ILE A 46 -9.67 -24.39 5.02
N ASP A 47 -10.25 -25.13 5.95
CA ASP A 47 -10.61 -26.53 5.80
C ASP A 47 -12.14 -26.72 5.76
N GLN A 48 -12.57 -27.94 5.45
CA GLN A 48 -13.99 -28.30 5.39
C GLN A 48 -14.76 -28.05 6.71
N PRO A 49 -14.19 -28.29 7.91
CA PRO A 49 -14.83 -27.91 9.16
C PRO A 49 -15.10 -26.41 9.31
N MET A 50 -14.16 -25.56 8.88
CA MET A 50 -14.36 -24.11 8.89
C MET A 50 -15.45 -23.69 7.90
N TYR A 51 -15.45 -24.28 6.70
CA TYR A 51 -16.52 -24.08 5.72
C TYR A 51 -17.89 -24.39 6.34
N ALA A 52 -18.05 -25.56 6.97
CA ALA A 52 -19.29 -25.94 7.62
C ALA A 52 -19.71 -24.93 8.71
N ARG A 53 -18.77 -24.49 9.58
CA ARG A 53 -19.06 -23.46 10.60
C ARG A 53 -19.57 -22.15 10.02
N VAL A 54 -18.98 -21.72 8.89
CA VAL A 54 -19.38 -20.48 8.21
C VAL A 54 -20.79 -20.61 7.65
N ILE A 55 -21.09 -21.73 6.97
CA ILE A 55 -22.40 -21.98 6.39
C ILE A 55 -23.47 -22.13 7.47
N ASP A 56 -23.22 -22.95 8.50
CA ASP A 56 -24.14 -23.16 9.62
C ASP A 56 -24.50 -21.83 10.30
N LYS A 57 -23.52 -20.92 10.46
CA LYS A 57 -23.78 -19.61 11.06
C LYS A 57 -24.63 -18.73 10.15
N LEU A 58 -24.33 -18.68 8.85
CA LEU A 58 -25.11 -17.90 7.88
C LEU A 58 -26.57 -18.40 7.80
N GLU A 59 -26.77 -19.72 7.80
CA GLU A 59 -28.10 -20.33 7.79
C GLU A 59 -28.86 -20.10 9.11
N SER A 60 -28.17 -20.17 10.26
CA SER A 60 -28.79 -19.90 11.57
C SER A 60 -29.30 -18.46 11.72
N GLU A 61 -28.65 -17.51 11.06
CA GLU A 61 -29.02 -16.08 11.04
C GLU A 61 -29.95 -15.73 9.86
N GLN A 62 -30.39 -16.75 9.09
CA GLN A 62 -31.29 -16.61 7.94
C GLN A 62 -30.75 -15.66 6.86
N LEU A 63 -29.44 -15.71 6.61
CA LEU A 63 -28.80 -14.92 5.55
C LEU A 63 -28.65 -15.74 4.27
N ASP A 64 -29.38 -15.34 3.23
CA ASP A 64 -29.29 -15.97 1.91
C ASP A 64 -27.93 -15.71 1.25
N TYR A 65 -27.22 -16.78 0.89
CA TYR A 65 -25.99 -16.73 0.11
C TYR A 65 -26.15 -17.47 -1.23
N LYS A 66 -25.53 -16.96 -2.30
CA LYS A 66 -25.57 -17.56 -3.64
C LYS A 66 -24.71 -18.81 -3.75
N SER A 67 -23.48 -18.71 -3.24
CA SER A 67 -22.49 -19.80 -3.26
C SER A 67 -21.42 -19.53 -2.23
N ALA A 68 -20.79 -20.60 -1.76
CA ALA A 68 -19.57 -20.53 -0.98
C ALA A 68 -18.58 -21.54 -1.55
N ALA A 69 -17.38 -21.07 -1.88
CA ALA A 69 -16.35 -21.91 -2.49
C ALA A 69 -14.96 -21.53 -1.98
N PHE A 70 -14.09 -22.52 -1.92
CA PHE A 70 -12.66 -22.29 -1.74
C PHE A 70 -12.10 -21.65 -3.01
N ASP A 71 -11.34 -20.56 -2.86
CA ASP A 71 -10.62 -19.90 -3.93
C ASP A 71 -9.15 -19.81 -3.51
N ALA A 72 -8.30 -20.67 -4.07
CA ALA A 72 -6.92 -20.86 -3.59
C ALA A 72 -6.83 -21.16 -2.07
N GLN A 73 -6.36 -20.21 -1.25
CA GLN A 73 -6.22 -20.34 0.21
C GLN A 73 -7.27 -19.54 1.00
N ARG A 74 -8.31 -19.03 0.33
CA ARG A 74 -9.39 -18.24 0.93
C ARG A 74 -10.74 -18.92 0.73
N LEU A 75 -11.69 -18.64 1.62
CA LEU A 75 -13.09 -18.99 1.47
C LEU A 75 -13.84 -17.76 0.97
N LEU A 76 -14.56 -17.91 -0.12
CA LEU A 76 -15.31 -16.83 -0.74
C LEU A 76 -16.79 -17.16 -0.70
N VAL A 77 -17.56 -16.36 0.02
CA VAL A 77 -19.02 -16.47 0.14
C VAL A 77 -19.65 -15.35 -0.67
N ARG A 78 -20.45 -15.70 -1.68
CA ARG A 78 -21.15 -14.75 -2.55
C ARG A 78 -22.58 -14.53 -2.08
N PHE A 79 -23.06 -13.30 -2.20
CA PHE A 79 -24.38 -12.85 -1.80
C PHE A 79 -25.10 -12.24 -3.01
N SER A 80 -26.44 -12.15 -2.89
CA SER A 80 -27.26 -11.52 -3.93
C SER A 80 -27.23 -9.99 -3.84
N ASP A 81 -26.94 -9.44 -2.67
CA ASP A 81 -27.02 -8.00 -2.40
C ASP A 81 -25.96 -7.54 -1.38
N THR A 82 -25.54 -6.28 -1.49
CA THR A 82 -24.53 -5.64 -0.65
C THR A 82 -25.00 -5.48 0.81
N GLU A 83 -26.29 -5.28 1.07
CA GLU A 83 -26.81 -5.19 2.44
C GLU A 83 -26.68 -6.52 3.18
N VAL A 84 -26.95 -7.63 2.49
CA VAL A 84 -26.80 -8.98 3.04
C VAL A 84 -25.32 -9.29 3.27
N GLN A 85 -24.46 -8.91 2.32
CA GLN A 85 -23.01 -9.03 2.44
C GLN A 85 -22.47 -8.30 3.68
N LEU A 86 -22.92 -7.07 3.94
CA LEU A 86 -22.49 -6.28 5.09
C LEU A 86 -22.84 -6.96 6.42
N LYS A 87 -24.10 -7.39 6.56
CA LYS A 87 -24.56 -8.13 7.75
C LYS A 87 -23.79 -9.43 7.93
N ALA A 88 -23.59 -10.17 6.85
CA ALA A 88 -22.81 -11.41 6.86
C ALA A 88 -21.37 -11.16 7.29
N ALA A 89 -20.72 -10.10 6.80
CA ALA A 89 -19.35 -9.77 7.18
C ALA A 89 -19.20 -9.50 8.67
N ASP A 90 -20.13 -8.76 9.28
CA ASP A 90 -20.11 -8.46 10.71
C ASP A 90 -20.27 -9.72 11.57
N ILE A 91 -21.23 -10.57 11.22
CA ILE A 91 -21.48 -11.85 11.90
C ILE A 91 -20.27 -12.79 11.77
N LEU A 92 -19.69 -12.86 10.56
CA LEU A 92 -18.54 -13.72 10.31
C LEU A 92 -17.27 -13.22 11.01
N ARG A 93 -17.08 -11.89 11.13
CA ARG A 93 -16.00 -11.30 11.94
C ARG A 93 -16.13 -11.71 13.40
N GLU A 94 -17.35 -11.71 13.93
CA GLU A 94 -17.61 -12.14 15.30
C GLU A 94 -17.35 -13.65 15.49
N LEU A 95 -17.83 -14.48 14.57
CA LEU A 95 -17.68 -15.94 14.62
C LEU A 95 -16.22 -16.40 14.50
N LEU A 96 -15.50 -15.87 13.52
CA LEU A 96 -14.18 -16.36 13.12
C LEU A 96 -13.05 -15.73 13.95
N GLY A 97 -13.34 -14.60 14.60
CA GLY A 97 -12.46 -14.04 15.61
C GLY A 97 -11.10 -13.60 15.06
N ARG A 98 -10.02 -14.23 15.55
CA ARG A 98 -8.63 -13.78 15.38
C ARG A 98 -7.81 -14.60 14.38
N ASP A 99 -8.34 -15.74 13.98
CA ASP A 99 -7.60 -16.71 13.18
C ASP A 99 -7.86 -16.49 11.68
N TYR A 100 -8.90 -15.73 11.33
CA TYR A 100 -9.26 -15.40 9.96
C TYR A 100 -9.61 -13.92 9.78
N THR A 101 -9.18 -13.34 8.66
CA THR A 101 -9.52 -11.99 8.21
C THR A 101 -10.79 -12.07 7.36
N VAL A 102 -11.78 -11.24 7.68
CA VAL A 102 -13.07 -11.17 6.98
C VAL A 102 -13.18 -9.82 6.27
N ALA A 103 -13.05 -9.84 4.95
CA ALA A 103 -13.04 -8.66 4.09
C ALA A 103 -14.26 -8.62 3.17
N LEU A 104 -14.76 -7.41 2.93
CA LEU A 104 -15.78 -7.15 1.90
C LEU A 104 -15.10 -7.15 0.54
N ASN A 105 -15.69 -7.82 -0.43
CA ASN A 105 -15.17 -7.95 -1.79
C ASN A 105 -16.31 -7.87 -2.82
N LEU A 106 -16.01 -7.47 -4.05
CA LEU A 106 -16.86 -7.67 -5.21
C LEU A 106 -16.18 -8.71 -6.09
N ALA A 107 -16.64 -9.95 -6.00
CA ALA A 107 -15.98 -11.07 -6.67
C ALA A 107 -16.51 -11.19 -8.10
N PRO A 108 -15.63 -11.33 -9.12
CA PRO A 108 -16.07 -11.64 -10.47
C PRO A 108 -16.92 -12.92 -10.48
N SER A 109 -18.08 -12.86 -11.12
CA SER A 109 -18.97 -14.01 -11.29
C SER A 109 -18.55 -14.89 -12.47
N THR A 110 -17.36 -14.64 -13.03
CA THR A 110 -16.77 -15.42 -14.12
C THR A 110 -16.59 -16.90 -13.71
N PRO A 111 -17.03 -17.85 -14.56
CA PRO A 111 -16.87 -19.27 -14.31
C PRO A 111 -15.41 -19.68 -14.02
N GLU A 112 -15.25 -20.66 -13.13
CA GLU A 112 -13.93 -21.09 -12.64
C GLU A 112 -13.01 -21.61 -13.75
N PHE A 113 -13.54 -22.33 -14.73
CA PHE A 113 -12.75 -22.81 -15.87
C PHE A 113 -12.15 -21.67 -16.71
N MET A 114 -12.82 -20.51 -16.80
CA MET A 114 -12.29 -19.35 -17.52
C MET A 114 -11.17 -18.69 -16.71
N ARG A 115 -11.37 -18.56 -15.39
CA ARG A 115 -10.35 -18.03 -14.48
C ARG A 115 -9.10 -18.90 -14.46
N ALA A 116 -9.25 -20.23 -14.49
CA ALA A 116 -8.15 -21.18 -14.56
C ALA A 116 -7.31 -21.05 -15.86
N LEU A 117 -7.93 -20.58 -16.95
CA LEU A 117 -7.25 -20.28 -18.21
C LEU A 117 -6.60 -18.88 -18.24
N GLY A 118 -6.66 -18.13 -17.13
CA GLY A 118 -6.17 -16.76 -17.05
C GLY A 118 -7.08 -15.72 -17.73
N LEU A 119 -8.33 -16.10 -18.04
CA LEU A 119 -9.31 -15.18 -18.63
C LEU A 119 -10.00 -14.41 -17.50
N ALA A 120 -9.53 -13.19 -17.26
CA ALA A 120 -10.11 -12.26 -16.29
C ALA A 120 -10.95 -11.18 -17.00
N PRO A 121 -12.03 -10.69 -16.36
CA PRO A 121 -12.72 -9.49 -16.84
C PRO A 121 -11.80 -8.27 -16.73
N MET A 122 -12.17 -7.19 -17.40
CA MET A 122 -11.48 -5.90 -17.25
C MET A 122 -11.71 -5.33 -15.86
N TYR A 123 -10.74 -4.57 -15.36
CA TYR A 123 -10.91 -3.85 -14.09
C TYR A 123 -11.86 -2.68 -14.27
N LEU A 124 -12.69 -2.44 -13.26
CA LEU A 124 -13.55 -1.27 -13.20
C LEU A 124 -12.95 -0.27 -12.21
N GLY A 125 -12.94 1.00 -12.60
CA GLY A 125 -12.38 2.09 -11.80
C GLY A 125 -13.26 2.48 -10.63
N LEU A 126 -12.72 3.38 -9.81
CA LEU A 126 -13.38 3.91 -8.62
C LEU A 126 -14.77 4.50 -8.92
N ASP A 127 -14.90 5.19 -10.05
CA ASP A 127 -16.18 5.82 -10.46
C ASP A 127 -17.28 4.80 -10.77
N LEU A 128 -16.89 3.56 -11.06
CA LEU A 128 -17.81 2.47 -11.34
C LEU A 128 -18.02 1.65 -10.07
N ARG A 129 -16.98 1.11 -9.44
CA ARG A 129 -17.11 0.22 -8.27
C ARG A 129 -17.36 0.93 -6.93
N GLY A 130 -17.21 2.25 -6.87
CA GLY A 130 -17.11 2.97 -5.60
C GLY A 130 -15.80 2.65 -4.85
N GLY A 131 -15.52 3.36 -3.76
CA GLY A 131 -14.27 3.20 -2.99
C GLY A 131 -13.63 4.52 -2.55
N VAL A 132 -12.31 4.50 -2.38
CA VAL A 132 -11.52 5.68 -1.96
C VAL A 132 -10.30 5.92 -2.84
N HIS A 133 -9.98 7.21 -3.01
CA HIS A 133 -8.77 7.72 -3.63
C HIS A 133 -8.02 8.61 -2.64
N PHE A 134 -6.77 8.26 -2.36
CA PHE A 134 -5.85 9.04 -1.54
C PHE A 134 -4.66 9.51 -2.38
N LEU A 135 -4.34 10.80 -2.28
CA LEU A 135 -3.04 11.33 -2.68
C LEU A 135 -2.20 11.55 -1.43
N MET A 136 -1.18 10.72 -1.25
CA MET A 136 -0.26 10.79 -0.13
C MET A 136 1.00 11.55 -0.54
N GLU A 137 1.56 12.36 0.34
CA GLU A 137 2.88 12.97 0.18
C GLU A 137 3.85 12.41 1.22
N VAL A 138 5.06 12.09 0.76
CA VAL A 138 6.14 11.55 1.57
C VAL A 138 7.03 12.70 2.02
N ASP A 139 7.33 12.74 3.31
CA ASP A 139 8.26 13.70 3.91
C ASP A 139 9.70 13.32 3.56
N MET A 140 10.18 13.85 2.42
CA MET A 140 11.52 13.56 1.91
C MET A 140 12.61 14.13 2.81
N ASP A 141 12.36 15.24 3.49
CA ASP A 141 13.34 15.84 4.40
C ASP A 141 13.53 14.99 5.65
N ALA A 142 12.46 14.37 6.15
CA ALA A 142 12.54 13.35 7.19
C ALA A 142 13.32 12.11 6.73
N ALA A 143 13.10 11.63 5.49
CA ALA A 143 13.84 10.51 4.92
C ALA A 143 15.35 10.78 4.88
N ILE A 144 15.73 11.96 4.40
CA ILE A 144 17.12 12.42 4.32
C ILE A 144 17.72 12.58 5.73
N SER A 145 16.98 13.18 6.66
CA SER A 145 17.42 13.34 8.04
C SER A 145 17.67 11.98 8.73
N GLN A 146 16.84 10.97 8.45
CA GLN A 146 17.02 9.62 8.98
C GLN A 146 18.22 8.90 8.36
N ALA A 147 18.47 9.11 7.06
CA ALA A 147 19.68 8.60 6.41
C ALA A 147 20.94 9.22 7.01
N GLU A 148 20.94 10.51 7.29
CA GLU A 148 22.07 11.20 7.96
C GLU A 148 22.33 10.65 9.36
N GLU A 149 21.29 10.39 10.15
CA GLU A 149 21.44 9.78 11.47
C GLU A 149 22.06 8.37 11.36
N SER A 150 21.66 7.60 10.35
CA SER A 150 22.28 6.29 10.07
C SER A 150 23.75 6.42 9.68
N TYR A 151 24.11 7.40 8.86
CA TYR A 151 25.52 7.68 8.53
C TYR A 151 26.30 8.11 9.76
N LEU A 152 25.70 8.91 10.63
CA LEU A 152 26.30 9.36 11.88
C LEU A 152 26.63 8.16 12.79
N GLU A 153 25.71 7.22 12.97
CA GLU A 153 25.96 5.98 13.73
C GLU A 153 27.03 5.08 13.09
N SER A 154 27.03 4.95 11.76
CA SER A 154 28.07 4.23 11.03
C SER A 154 29.44 4.86 11.24
N LEU A 155 29.54 6.19 11.19
CA LEU A 155 30.76 6.95 11.46
C LEU A 155 31.24 6.75 12.92
N ARG A 156 30.33 6.77 13.91
CA ARG A 156 30.69 6.47 15.31
C ARG A 156 31.32 5.09 15.44
N THR A 157 30.74 4.10 14.77
CA THR A 157 31.21 2.72 14.80
C THR A 157 32.57 2.58 14.13
N LEU A 158 32.71 3.12 12.92
CA LEU A 158 33.96 3.13 12.15
C LEU A 158 35.12 3.77 12.94
N LEU A 159 34.92 4.98 13.46
CA LEU A 159 35.96 5.69 14.21
C LEU A 159 36.35 4.93 15.49
N ARG A 160 35.37 4.29 16.14
CA ARG A 160 35.63 3.47 17.33
C ARG A 160 36.43 2.22 17.02
N ASP A 161 36.08 1.50 15.95
CA ASP A 161 36.74 0.26 15.54
C ASP A 161 38.18 0.52 15.10
N GLN A 162 38.40 1.63 14.38
CA GLN A 162 39.74 2.11 14.00
C GLN A 162 40.49 2.83 15.14
N ARG A 163 39.86 2.97 16.32
CA ARG A 163 40.41 3.62 17.53
C ARG A 163 40.82 5.08 17.34
N ILE A 164 40.16 5.79 16.41
CA ILE A 164 40.39 7.20 16.13
C ILE A 164 39.63 8.04 17.13
N ARG A 165 40.31 8.99 17.79
CA ARG A 165 39.70 9.82 18.84
C ARG A 165 39.03 11.05 18.25
N TYR A 166 37.73 11.20 18.50
CA TYR A 166 36.96 12.40 18.14
C TYR A 166 36.45 13.11 19.40
N THR A 167 36.27 14.43 19.31
CA THR A 167 35.72 15.30 20.37
C THR A 167 34.21 15.39 20.28
N ALA A 168 33.68 15.56 19.07
CA ALA A 168 32.25 15.68 18.81
C ALA A 168 31.91 15.08 17.44
N LEU A 169 30.73 14.49 17.35
CA LEU A 169 30.15 14.05 16.08
C LEU A 169 28.67 14.36 16.12
N ASN A 170 28.29 15.43 15.41
CA ASN A 170 26.97 16.02 15.47
C ASN A 170 26.45 16.28 14.06
N ARG A 171 25.15 16.09 13.88
CA ARG A 171 24.42 16.59 12.72
C ARG A 171 24.26 18.10 12.86
N GLU A 172 24.59 18.83 11.80
CA GLU A 172 24.28 20.25 11.63
C GLU A 172 23.14 20.39 10.61
N PRO A 173 22.01 21.00 11.00
CA PRO A 173 20.93 21.27 10.06
C PRO A 173 21.39 22.25 8.97
N ALA A 174 20.65 22.30 7.86
CA ALA A 174 20.93 23.23 6.78
C ALA A 174 21.05 24.67 7.30
N SER A 175 22.12 25.36 6.91
CA SER A 175 22.37 26.73 7.36
C SER A 175 21.33 27.68 6.76
N ALA A 176 20.71 28.52 7.59
CA ALA A 176 19.80 29.56 7.12
C ALA A 176 20.48 30.57 6.17
N ALA A 177 21.81 30.69 6.24
CA ALA A 177 22.59 31.55 5.36
C ALA A 177 22.87 30.93 3.98
N ASN A 178 22.89 29.60 3.88
CA ASN A 178 23.13 28.84 2.65
C ASN A 178 22.26 27.58 2.63
N PRO A 179 20.94 27.72 2.37
CA PRO A 179 20.01 26.59 2.37
C PRO A 179 20.33 25.54 1.29
N ASP A 180 20.94 25.95 0.17
CA ASP A 180 21.26 25.08 -0.96
C ASP A 180 22.32 24.00 -0.63
N LEU A 181 23.14 24.23 0.42
CA LEU A 181 24.16 23.27 0.85
C LEU A 181 23.58 22.06 1.60
N GLY A 182 22.32 22.13 2.04
CA GLY A 182 21.67 21.10 2.84
C GLY A 182 22.28 20.92 4.24
N SER A 183 21.80 19.90 4.96
CA SER A 183 22.37 19.46 6.23
C SER A 183 23.74 18.78 6.04
N SER A 184 24.51 18.71 7.12
CA SER A 184 25.84 18.10 7.13
C SER A 184 26.12 17.41 8.45
N ILE A 185 27.09 16.50 8.46
CA ILE A 185 27.64 15.93 9.69
C ILE A 185 28.98 16.62 9.97
N ARG A 186 29.12 17.22 11.15
CA ARG A 186 30.39 17.75 11.63
C ARG A 186 31.06 16.74 12.54
N ALA A 187 32.25 16.31 12.15
CA ALA A 187 33.15 15.50 12.96
C ALA A 187 34.32 16.37 13.44
N SER A 188 34.45 16.56 14.76
CA SER A 188 35.49 17.38 15.37
C SER A 188 36.54 16.50 16.03
N PHE A 189 37.82 16.75 15.72
CA PHE A 189 38.96 15.97 16.21
C PHE A 189 39.84 16.79 17.16
N ARG A 190 40.75 16.11 17.89
CA ARG A 190 41.69 16.79 18.82
C ARG A 190 43.02 17.17 18.17
N SER A 191 43.40 16.47 17.11
CA SER A 191 44.67 16.64 16.42
C SER A 191 44.48 16.56 14.90
N ALA A 192 45.43 17.13 14.15
CA ALA A 192 45.46 17.00 12.70
C ALA A 192 45.68 15.54 12.25
N GLU A 193 46.45 14.77 13.04
CA GLU A 193 46.75 13.36 12.79
C GLU A 193 45.48 12.49 12.88
N ASP A 194 44.69 12.65 13.93
CA ASP A 194 43.40 11.93 14.09
C ASP A 194 42.43 12.28 12.95
N ARG A 195 42.39 13.55 12.55
CA ARG A 195 41.54 14.05 11.45
C ARG A 195 41.96 13.46 10.10
N GLU A 196 43.26 13.39 9.81
CA GLU A 196 43.78 12.84 8.55
C GLU A 196 43.60 11.32 8.47
N GLN A 197 43.77 10.62 9.60
CA GLN A 197 43.41 9.20 9.70
C GLN A 197 41.91 9.00 9.48
N ALA A 198 41.05 9.80 10.11
CA ALA A 198 39.61 9.72 9.90
C ALA A 198 39.25 9.98 8.43
N LEU A 199 39.83 11.01 7.81
CA LEU A 199 39.57 11.37 6.43
C LEU A 199 39.88 10.21 5.47
N SER A 200 41.02 9.52 5.66
CA SER A 200 41.36 8.37 4.81
C SER A 200 40.38 7.22 4.98
N GLN A 201 40.09 6.81 6.23
CA GLN A 201 39.14 5.72 6.50
C GLN A 201 37.73 6.02 5.97
N ILE A 202 37.25 7.25 6.15
CA ILE A 202 35.91 7.64 5.69
C ILE A 202 35.85 7.67 4.16
N ARG A 203 36.88 8.15 3.46
CA ARG A 203 36.90 8.12 1.99
C ARG A 203 36.93 6.71 1.43
N ASP A 204 37.60 5.79 2.10
CA ASP A 204 37.71 4.40 1.67
C ASP A 204 36.39 3.64 1.84
N GLU A 205 35.67 3.88 2.95
CA GLU A 205 34.43 3.16 3.27
C GLU A 205 33.13 3.87 2.84
N LEU A 206 33.11 5.21 2.77
CA LEU A 206 31.91 6.03 2.57
C LEU A 206 32.09 7.01 1.39
N ASN A 207 32.16 6.45 0.18
CA ASN A 207 32.33 7.20 -1.08
C ASN A 207 31.08 8.02 -1.51
N THR A 208 29.97 7.90 -0.80
CA THR A 208 28.70 8.62 -1.05
C THR A 208 28.65 9.99 -0.36
N LEU A 209 29.67 10.33 0.43
CA LEU A 209 29.78 11.58 1.17
C LEU A 209 30.87 12.49 0.57
N ASP A 210 30.50 13.74 0.29
CA ASP A 210 31.44 14.83 0.04
C ASP A 210 32.03 15.32 1.36
N ILE A 211 33.35 15.26 1.49
CA ILE A 211 34.06 15.62 2.73
C ILE A 211 34.86 16.88 2.49
N THR A 212 34.57 17.92 3.26
CA THR A 212 35.29 19.19 3.26
C THR A 212 35.99 19.38 4.61
N GLU A 213 37.24 19.82 4.57
CA GLU A 213 37.97 20.21 5.78
C GLU A 213 37.56 21.62 6.20
N SER A 214 37.41 21.87 7.50
CA SER A 214 37.20 23.23 7.99
C SER A 214 38.51 24.02 7.99
N ASP A 215 38.45 25.29 7.57
CA ASP A 215 39.59 26.22 7.61
C ASP A 215 40.05 26.57 9.04
N GLN A 216 39.20 26.33 10.05
CA GLN A 216 39.51 26.60 11.45
C GLN A 216 39.27 25.36 12.31
N GLY A 217 40.34 24.86 12.95
CA GLY A 217 40.29 23.69 13.82
C GLY A 217 40.56 22.38 13.09
N PHE A 218 40.20 21.27 13.73
CA PHE A 218 40.40 19.92 13.19
C PHE A 218 39.04 19.29 12.89
N ASP A 219 38.19 20.01 12.16
CA ASP A 219 36.83 19.56 11.82
C ASP A 219 36.77 19.02 10.39
N LEU A 220 35.99 17.96 10.20
CA LEU A 220 35.51 17.48 8.89
C LEU A 220 34.01 17.76 8.79
N ILE A 221 33.60 18.30 7.64
CA ILE A 221 32.21 18.52 7.26
C ILE A 221 31.87 17.51 6.19
N LEU A 222 30.97 16.57 6.50
CA LEU A 222 30.52 15.53 5.59
C LEU A 222 29.11 15.86 5.10
N ARG A 223 28.91 15.81 3.78
CA ARG A 223 27.62 16.05 3.11
C ARG A 223 27.29 14.89 2.20
N MET A 224 26.03 14.51 2.08
CA MET A 224 25.63 13.57 1.03
C MET A 224 25.79 14.23 -0.33
N THR A 225 26.32 13.48 -1.29
CA THR A 225 26.37 13.93 -2.68
C THR A 225 24.95 14.13 -3.23
N PRO A 226 24.73 15.00 -4.25
CA PRO A 226 23.42 15.16 -4.86
C PRO A 226 22.84 13.85 -5.43
N GLN A 227 23.70 12.97 -5.94
CA GLN A 227 23.31 11.64 -6.43
C GLN A 227 22.78 10.77 -5.29
N GLU A 228 23.50 10.73 -4.15
CA GLU A 228 23.08 9.98 -2.97
C GLU A 228 21.74 10.49 -2.44
N ILE A 229 21.51 11.81 -2.41
CA ILE A 229 20.23 12.39 -1.97
C ILE A 229 19.07 11.89 -2.85
N GLU A 230 19.23 11.88 -4.17
CA GLU A 230 18.19 11.43 -5.09
C GLU A 230 17.95 9.91 -4.98
N GLU A 231 19.02 9.13 -4.83
CA GLU A 231 18.92 7.69 -4.58
C GLU A 231 18.17 7.39 -3.27
N ARG A 232 18.44 8.16 -2.21
CA ARG A 232 17.73 8.05 -0.93
C ARG A 232 16.25 8.41 -1.05
N ARG A 233 15.91 9.46 -1.79
CA ARG A 233 14.51 9.82 -2.07
C ARG A 233 13.77 8.74 -2.84
N SER A 234 14.39 8.24 -3.92
CA SER A 234 13.83 7.16 -4.74
C SER A 234 13.62 5.88 -3.92
N THR A 235 14.62 5.50 -3.12
CA THR A 235 14.55 4.33 -2.24
C THR A 235 13.46 4.49 -1.18
N ALA A 236 13.37 5.66 -0.53
CA ALA A 236 12.34 5.94 0.46
C ALA A 236 10.92 5.86 -0.15
N LEU A 237 10.74 6.39 -1.37
CA LEU A 237 9.46 6.32 -2.07
C LEU A 237 9.10 4.86 -2.45
N ALA A 238 10.05 4.11 -2.98
CA ALA A 238 9.85 2.70 -3.34
C ALA A 238 9.54 1.82 -2.12
N GLN A 239 10.22 2.06 -1.00
CA GLN A 239 9.98 1.36 0.25
C GLN A 239 8.61 1.72 0.84
N ASN A 240 8.25 3.00 0.89
CA ASN A 240 6.92 3.43 1.31
C ASN A 240 5.81 2.84 0.44
N MET A 241 5.99 2.78 -0.88
CA MET A 241 5.04 2.13 -1.80
C MET A 241 4.89 0.63 -1.50
N THR A 242 5.98 -0.05 -1.14
CA THR A 242 5.95 -1.47 -0.75
C THR A 242 5.21 -1.67 0.57
N THR A 243 5.49 -0.85 1.58
CA THR A 243 4.78 -0.84 2.86
C THR A 243 3.30 -0.56 2.67
N LEU A 244 2.94 0.43 1.84
CA LEU A 244 1.54 0.73 1.51
C LEU A 244 0.87 -0.44 0.80
N ARG A 245 1.55 -1.13 -0.11
CA ARG A 245 1.02 -2.34 -0.76
C ARG A 245 0.69 -3.43 0.26
N ASN A 246 1.57 -3.67 1.22
CA ASN A 246 1.32 -4.64 2.30
C ASN A 246 0.14 -4.21 3.17
N ARG A 247 0.06 -2.93 3.54
CA ARG A 247 -1.07 -2.37 4.33
C ARG A 247 -2.41 -2.50 3.62
N VAL A 248 -2.42 -2.29 2.31
CA VAL A 248 -3.65 -2.44 1.53
C VAL A 248 -4.05 -3.91 1.39
N ASN A 249 -3.09 -4.83 1.27
CA ASN A 249 -3.39 -6.27 1.29
C ASN A 249 -4.03 -6.68 2.62
N GLU A 250 -3.58 -6.09 3.74
CA GLU A 250 -4.18 -6.32 5.08
C GLU A 250 -5.60 -5.76 5.22
N LEU A 251 -5.96 -4.73 4.43
CA LEU A 251 -7.35 -4.26 4.32
C LEU A 251 -8.24 -5.25 3.55
N GLY A 252 -7.66 -6.28 2.92
CA GLY A 252 -8.38 -7.28 2.15
C GLY A 252 -8.92 -6.78 0.82
N VAL A 253 -8.36 -5.68 0.30
CA VAL A 253 -8.73 -5.11 -1.00
C VAL A 253 -8.11 -5.95 -2.11
N ALA A 254 -8.94 -6.50 -3.00
CA ALA A 254 -8.48 -7.45 -4.01
C ALA A 254 -7.63 -6.79 -5.12
N GLU A 255 -7.85 -5.51 -5.42
CA GLU A 255 -7.28 -4.85 -6.61
C GLU A 255 -6.89 -3.37 -6.36
N PRO A 256 -5.91 -3.09 -5.49
CA PRO A 256 -5.51 -1.72 -5.23
C PRO A 256 -4.55 -1.18 -6.30
N VAL A 257 -4.75 0.07 -6.69
CA VAL A 257 -3.82 0.79 -7.56
C VAL A 257 -2.95 1.69 -6.70
N ILE A 258 -1.65 1.37 -6.61
CA ILE A 258 -0.66 2.16 -5.87
C ILE A 258 0.40 2.59 -6.87
N GLN A 259 0.50 3.89 -7.12
CA GLN A 259 1.38 4.46 -8.13
C GLN A 259 2.10 5.70 -7.61
N GLN A 260 3.32 5.90 -8.08
CA GLN A 260 4.06 7.14 -7.84
C GLN A 260 3.49 8.28 -8.67
N GLN A 261 3.32 9.45 -8.06
CA GLN A 261 2.99 10.70 -8.74
C GLN A 261 4.08 11.74 -8.47
N GLY A 262 4.88 12.06 -9.47
CA GLY A 262 6.01 12.99 -9.31
C GLY A 262 7.12 12.45 -8.40
N GLY A 263 7.89 13.34 -7.78
CA GLY A 263 9.08 12.97 -6.99
C GLY A 263 8.81 12.55 -5.54
N ASN A 264 7.66 12.91 -4.96
CA ASN A 264 7.39 12.71 -3.53
C ASN A 264 5.94 12.29 -3.20
N ARG A 265 5.08 12.00 -4.19
CA ARG A 265 3.68 11.62 -3.92
C ARG A 265 3.37 10.21 -4.38
N ILE A 266 2.39 9.61 -3.71
CA ILE A 266 1.87 8.28 -3.98
C ILE A 266 0.36 8.38 -4.10
N VAL A 267 -0.18 7.97 -5.24
CA VAL A 267 -1.62 7.80 -5.48
C VAL A 267 -2.02 6.40 -5.06
N ILE A 268 -3.07 6.32 -4.26
CA ILE A 268 -3.66 5.06 -3.79
C ILE A 268 -5.14 5.07 -4.16
N GLN A 269 -5.58 4.08 -4.92
CA GLN A 269 -6.99 3.85 -5.22
C GLN A 269 -7.39 2.49 -4.69
N LEU A 270 -8.45 2.46 -3.90
CA LEU A 270 -9.01 1.25 -3.30
C LEU A 270 -10.45 1.07 -3.78
N PRO A 271 -10.66 0.43 -4.94
CA PRO A 271 -12.01 0.12 -5.43
C PRO A 271 -12.72 -0.83 -4.45
N GLY A 272 -14.01 -0.62 -4.25
CA GLY A 272 -14.86 -1.47 -3.41
C GLY A 272 -14.66 -1.33 -1.89
N VAL A 273 -13.74 -0.47 -1.43
CA VAL A 273 -13.58 -0.18 0.01
C VAL A 273 -14.75 0.66 0.51
N GLN A 274 -15.46 0.13 1.52
CA GLN A 274 -16.64 0.79 2.08
C GLN A 274 -16.32 1.62 3.33
N ASP A 275 -15.33 1.21 4.13
CA ASP A 275 -14.90 1.92 5.34
C ASP A 275 -13.65 2.78 5.08
N THR A 276 -13.89 4.05 4.81
CA THR A 276 -12.84 5.03 4.48
C THR A 276 -12.01 5.42 5.69
N ALA A 277 -12.64 5.50 6.87
CA ALA A 277 -11.98 5.85 8.12
C ALA A 277 -10.98 4.77 8.51
N ARG A 278 -11.36 3.49 8.39
CA ARG A 278 -10.46 2.37 8.65
C ARG A 278 -9.32 2.30 7.63
N ALA A 279 -9.60 2.54 6.35
CA ALA A 279 -8.56 2.61 5.34
C ALA A 279 -7.55 3.73 5.64
N LYS A 280 -8.04 4.90 6.04
CA LYS A 280 -7.21 6.04 6.46
C LYS A 280 -6.37 5.75 7.69
N GLU A 281 -6.93 5.08 8.69
CA GLU A 281 -6.21 4.68 9.90
C GLU A 281 -5.03 3.75 9.55
N ILE A 282 -5.27 2.71 8.74
CA ILE A 282 -4.22 1.73 8.39
C ILE A 282 -3.17 2.32 7.45
N LEU A 283 -3.58 3.12 6.47
CA LEU A 283 -2.66 3.69 5.47
C LEU A 283 -1.90 4.92 5.98
N GLY A 284 -2.55 5.77 6.77
CA GLY A 284 -1.97 6.98 7.33
C GLY A 284 -1.17 6.76 8.62
N ALA A 285 -1.30 5.62 9.29
CA ALA A 285 -0.57 5.34 10.52
C ALA A 285 0.95 5.33 10.28
N THR A 286 1.65 6.38 10.67
CA THR A 286 3.12 6.45 10.72
C THR A 286 3.68 5.76 11.96
N ALA A 287 3.02 4.69 12.39
CA ALA A 287 3.36 3.93 13.57
C ALA A 287 4.70 3.21 13.37
N THR A 288 5.73 3.67 14.08
CA THR A 288 7.01 2.97 14.19
C THR A 288 7.13 2.43 15.61
N LEU A 289 7.64 1.20 15.74
CA LEU A 289 8.03 0.65 17.04
C LEU A 289 9.54 0.73 17.22
N GLU A 290 9.95 1.07 18.43
CA GLU A 290 11.33 0.98 18.88
C GLU A 290 11.41 0.13 20.14
N PHE A 291 12.33 -0.83 20.15
CA PHE A 291 12.63 -1.64 21.33
C PHE A 291 13.84 -1.05 22.05
N ARG A 292 13.69 -0.76 23.34
CA ARG A 292 14.71 -0.10 24.15
C ARG A 292 14.83 -0.76 25.51
N LEU A 293 16.04 -0.81 26.06
CA LEU A 293 16.25 -1.24 27.44
C LEU A 293 15.78 -0.16 28.41
N VAL A 294 15.23 -0.57 29.55
CA VAL A 294 14.91 0.33 30.65
C VAL A 294 16.20 0.83 31.29
N TYR A 295 16.26 2.13 31.61
CA TYR A 295 17.40 2.72 32.28
C TYR A 295 17.56 2.14 33.69
N GLY A 296 18.79 1.76 34.08
CA GLY A 296 19.05 1.09 35.36
C GLY A 296 18.61 -0.39 35.41
N GLY A 297 17.84 -0.87 34.43
CA GLY A 297 17.43 -2.27 34.31
C GLY A 297 16.23 -2.68 35.17
N ASP A 298 15.78 -1.84 36.11
CA ASP A 298 14.57 -2.06 36.92
C ASP A 298 13.52 -1.01 36.57
N GLY A 299 12.38 -1.45 36.03
CA GLY A 299 11.25 -0.61 35.66
C GLY A 299 10.64 0.15 36.83
N THR A 300 10.73 -0.36 38.05
CA THR A 300 10.24 0.34 39.24
C THR A 300 11.11 1.55 39.54
N GLN A 301 12.43 1.34 39.63
CA GLN A 301 13.38 2.41 39.87
C GLN A 301 13.38 3.43 38.72
N ALA A 302 13.32 2.95 37.47
CA ALA A 302 13.27 3.82 36.30
C ALA A 302 12.04 4.73 36.26
N ARG A 303 10.90 4.30 36.83
CA ARG A 303 9.69 5.13 36.97
C ARG A 303 9.83 6.18 38.08
N ILE A 304 10.49 5.84 39.18
CA ILE A 304 10.81 6.79 40.27
C ILE A 304 11.76 7.87 39.74
N ASP A 305 12.85 7.44 39.10
CA ASP A 305 13.84 8.33 38.51
C ASP A 305 13.22 9.20 37.41
N ALA A 306 12.28 8.65 36.63
CA ALA A 306 11.52 9.41 35.64
C ALA A 306 10.65 10.50 36.25
N ALA A 307 9.94 10.23 37.37
CA ALA A 307 9.15 11.23 38.08
C ALA A 307 10.04 12.35 38.66
N GLN A 308 11.23 12.01 39.14
CA GLN A 308 12.21 13.00 39.58
C GLN A 308 12.78 13.80 38.40
N ALA A 309 13.08 13.16 37.27
CA ALA A 309 13.57 13.84 36.07
C ALA A 309 12.52 14.80 35.48
N GLU A 310 11.24 14.42 35.54
CA GLU A 310 10.13 15.26 35.08
C GLU A 310 9.95 16.52 35.93
N SER A 311 10.09 16.41 37.25
CA SER A 311 9.97 17.56 38.16
C SER A 311 11.21 18.46 38.18
N THR A 312 12.40 17.89 38.00
CA THR A 312 13.68 18.64 38.08
C THR A 312 14.23 19.08 36.72
N GLY A 313 13.72 18.52 35.61
CA GLY A 313 14.25 18.72 34.26
C GLY A 313 15.64 18.09 34.02
N ARG A 314 16.17 17.34 34.98
CA ARG A 314 17.52 16.73 34.90
C ARG A 314 17.38 15.23 34.68
N LYS A 315 17.98 14.73 33.60
CA LYS A 315 18.02 13.29 33.27
C LYS A 315 19.47 12.83 33.04
N PRO A 316 19.77 11.54 33.26
CA PRO A 316 21.05 10.95 32.87
C PRO A 316 21.36 11.16 31.38
N PHE A 317 22.64 11.25 31.04
CA PHE A 317 23.09 11.55 29.67
C PHE A 317 22.68 10.47 28.66
N ASP A 318 22.66 9.21 29.09
CA ASP A 318 22.34 8.03 28.30
C ASP A 318 20.86 7.61 28.39
N ALA A 319 20.00 8.47 28.96
CA ALA A 319 18.58 8.20 29.14
C ALA A 319 17.67 9.22 28.44
N LYS A 320 16.50 8.74 27.98
CA LYS A 320 15.39 9.56 27.49
C LYS A 320 14.13 9.26 28.30
N LEU A 321 13.43 10.34 28.64
CA LEU A 321 12.16 10.30 29.36
C LEU A 321 11.03 10.04 28.38
N TYR A 322 10.20 9.05 28.69
CA TYR A 322 9.01 8.69 27.93
C TYR A 322 7.77 8.65 28.83
N LYS A 323 6.61 8.89 28.23
CA LYS A 323 5.30 8.69 28.88
C LYS A 323 4.84 7.25 28.68
N ILE A 324 4.28 6.65 29.72
CA ILE A 324 3.68 5.30 29.64
C ILE A 324 2.20 5.46 29.27
N ARG A 325 1.72 4.65 28.33
CA ARG A 325 0.29 4.55 28.02
C ARG A 325 -0.45 4.10 29.28
N GLY A 326 -1.51 4.82 29.67
CA GLY A 326 -2.22 4.59 30.94
C GLY A 326 -1.65 5.35 32.15
N GLY A 327 -0.56 6.11 31.99
CA GLY A 327 -0.10 7.11 32.96
C GLY A 327 1.25 6.82 33.60
N GLY A 328 1.94 7.91 33.97
CA GLY A 328 3.30 7.89 34.51
C GLY A 328 4.37 8.07 33.43
N SER A 329 5.62 8.06 33.88
CA SER A 329 6.80 8.28 33.04
C SER A 329 7.83 7.18 33.31
N ILE A 330 8.69 6.89 32.34
CA ILE A 330 9.78 5.92 32.46
C ILE A 330 11.03 6.44 31.74
N LEU A 331 12.20 6.14 32.31
CA LEU A 331 13.48 6.39 31.66
C LEU A 331 13.92 5.15 30.88
N LEU A 332 14.19 5.34 29.58
CA LEU A 332 14.73 4.32 28.69
C LEU A 332 16.11 4.72 28.21
N GLN A 333 16.94 3.74 27.87
CA GLN A 333 18.24 4.01 27.26
C GLN A 333 18.07 4.70 25.90
N ASN A 334 19.00 5.60 25.56
CA ASN A 334 19.00 6.28 24.27
C ASN A 334 19.20 5.32 23.09
N ARG A 335 19.90 4.20 23.31
CA ARG A 335 20.16 3.19 22.28
C ARG A 335 18.90 2.40 21.93
N VAL A 336 18.54 2.41 20.65
CA VAL A 336 17.50 1.53 20.09
C VAL A 336 18.11 0.16 19.81
N ILE A 337 17.44 -0.90 20.24
CA ILE A 337 17.86 -2.28 19.99
C ILE A 337 17.47 -2.68 18.57
N LEU A 338 16.19 -2.51 18.24
CA LEU A 338 15.63 -2.75 16.93
C LEU A 338 14.42 -1.84 16.70
N THR A 339 14.07 -1.70 15.43
CA THR A 339 12.92 -0.98 14.93
C THR A 339 11.94 -1.95 14.28
N GLY A 340 10.72 -1.47 13.99
CA GLY A 340 9.68 -2.27 13.35
C GLY A 340 10.03 -2.82 11.96
N ASP A 341 11.01 -2.23 11.27
CA ASP A 341 11.55 -2.69 9.98
C ASP A 341 12.16 -4.09 10.03
N SER A 342 12.64 -4.51 11.20
CA SER A 342 13.27 -5.81 11.44
C SER A 342 12.26 -6.94 11.66
N ILE A 343 10.96 -6.65 11.60
CA ILE A 343 9.86 -7.59 11.84
C ILE A 343 9.38 -8.16 10.51
N THR A 344 9.41 -9.48 10.38
CA THR A 344 8.93 -10.20 9.18
C THR A 344 7.50 -10.69 9.32
N ASP A 345 7.05 -10.98 10.54
CA ASP A 345 5.68 -11.39 10.81
C ASP A 345 5.25 -10.99 12.23
N ALA A 346 3.96 -10.73 12.40
CA ALA A 346 3.34 -10.46 13.68
C ALA A 346 1.92 -11.03 13.75
N GLY A 347 1.58 -11.61 14.90
CA GLY A 347 0.29 -12.24 15.13
C GLY A 347 -0.27 -11.97 16.52
N ALA A 348 -1.49 -11.42 16.58
CA ALA A 348 -2.22 -11.27 17.83
C ALA A 348 -2.63 -12.65 18.37
N GLY A 349 -2.49 -12.88 19.66
CA GLY A 349 -2.80 -14.14 20.33
C GLY A 349 -3.26 -13.93 21.77
N PHE A 350 -3.29 -15.01 22.52
CA PHE A 350 -3.50 -14.99 23.96
C PHE A 350 -2.37 -15.73 24.65
N ASP A 351 -1.96 -15.23 25.81
CA ASP A 351 -1.01 -15.93 26.66
C ASP A 351 -1.69 -17.14 27.32
N SER A 352 -1.05 -18.31 27.19
CA SER A 352 -1.51 -19.58 27.75
C SER A 352 -1.62 -19.61 29.27
N LEU A 353 -0.90 -18.74 29.99
CA LEU A 353 -0.87 -18.75 31.46
C LEU A 353 -2.03 -17.97 32.09
N ASN A 354 -2.41 -16.84 31.52
CA ASN A 354 -3.34 -15.89 32.14
C ASN A 354 -4.48 -15.44 31.21
N GLY A 355 -4.51 -15.93 29.96
CA GLY A 355 -5.52 -15.54 28.97
C GLY A 355 -5.43 -14.08 28.52
N SER A 356 -4.35 -13.36 28.85
CA SER A 356 -4.17 -11.97 28.45
C SER A 356 -3.87 -11.86 26.94
N PRO A 357 -4.30 -10.80 26.25
CA PRO A 357 -3.92 -10.57 24.85
C PRO A 357 -2.40 -10.39 24.72
N ASN A 358 -1.81 -11.01 23.70
CA ASN A 358 -0.40 -10.84 23.34
C ASN A 358 -0.22 -10.62 21.83
N VAL A 359 0.96 -10.17 21.43
CA VAL A 359 1.39 -10.12 20.03
C VAL A 359 2.69 -10.90 19.91
N ARG A 360 2.67 -11.98 19.12
CA ARG A 360 3.87 -12.73 18.75
C ARG A 360 4.58 -12.01 17.60
N ILE A 361 5.89 -11.92 17.69
CA ILE A 361 6.75 -11.24 16.72
C ILE A 361 7.79 -12.22 16.19
N VAL A 362 8.00 -12.17 14.88
CA VAL A 362 9.06 -12.89 14.16
C VAL A 362 9.98 -11.85 13.54
N LEU A 363 11.26 -11.90 13.89
CA LEU A 363 12.29 -11.02 13.33
C LEU A 363 12.97 -11.63 12.10
N ASP A 364 13.56 -10.77 11.28
CA ASP A 364 14.54 -11.19 10.28
C ASP A 364 15.86 -11.68 10.92
N GLY A 365 16.81 -12.16 10.12
CA GLY A 365 18.07 -12.70 10.62
C GLY A 365 18.97 -11.65 11.31
N GLN A 366 18.97 -10.41 10.83
CA GLN A 366 19.79 -9.33 11.39
C GLN A 366 19.18 -8.82 12.70
N GLY A 367 17.87 -8.58 12.72
CA GLY A 367 17.08 -8.22 13.89
C GLY A 367 17.17 -9.28 14.98
N ALA A 368 17.04 -10.56 14.64
CA ALA A 368 17.22 -11.66 15.59
C ALA A 368 18.61 -11.64 16.24
N SER A 369 19.67 -11.38 15.45
CA SER A 369 21.04 -11.30 15.96
C SER A 369 21.24 -10.08 16.88
N ARG A 370 20.72 -8.91 16.50
CA ARG A 370 20.76 -7.69 17.32
C ARG A 370 20.02 -7.89 18.64
N MET A 371 18.82 -8.47 18.59
CA MET A 371 18.01 -8.76 19.77
C MET A 371 18.69 -9.77 20.71
N THR A 372 19.25 -10.85 20.14
CA THR A 372 20.00 -11.86 20.91
C THR A 372 21.19 -11.22 21.62
N ASN A 373 21.96 -10.39 20.92
CA ASN A 373 23.13 -9.72 21.50
C ASN A 373 22.74 -8.69 22.56
N ALA A 374 21.64 -7.96 22.36
CA ALA A 374 21.18 -6.97 23.32
C ALA A 374 20.59 -7.58 24.59
N THR A 375 20.01 -8.79 24.51
CA THR A 375 19.35 -9.44 25.65
C THR A 375 20.21 -10.46 26.39
N ARG A 376 21.30 -10.96 25.78
CA ARG A 376 22.19 -11.99 26.35
C ARG A 376 22.62 -11.70 27.79
N ASP A 377 23.04 -10.47 28.07
CA ASP A 377 23.55 -10.04 29.38
C ASP A 377 22.54 -9.15 30.14
N GLN A 378 21.26 -9.19 29.75
CA GLN A 378 20.19 -8.35 30.31
C GLN A 378 19.03 -9.18 30.89
N ILE A 379 19.24 -10.47 31.16
CA ILE A 379 18.24 -11.33 31.81
C ILE A 379 17.91 -10.77 33.19
N GLY A 380 16.62 -10.73 33.51
CA GLY A 380 16.08 -10.16 34.75
C GLY A 380 15.93 -8.64 34.73
N LYS A 381 16.34 -7.97 33.65
CA LYS A 381 16.12 -6.53 33.46
C LYS A 381 14.91 -6.25 32.57
N ASP A 382 14.39 -5.05 32.68
CA ASP A 382 13.22 -4.64 31.91
C ASP A 382 13.58 -4.05 30.54
N MET A 383 12.73 -4.36 29.56
CA MET A 383 12.73 -3.83 28.21
C MET A 383 11.37 -3.17 27.94
N SER A 384 11.38 -2.12 27.13
CA SER A 384 10.18 -1.40 26.75
C SER A 384 10.03 -1.30 25.25
N VAL A 385 8.76 -1.24 24.83
CA VAL A 385 8.37 -0.97 23.45
C VAL A 385 7.81 0.44 23.38
N VAL A 386 8.46 1.29 22.60
CA VAL A 386 8.01 2.66 22.32
C VAL A 386 7.21 2.63 21.03
N PHE A 387 5.96 3.05 21.11
CA PHE A 387 5.12 3.35 19.96
C PHE A 387 5.29 4.83 19.61
N ILE A 388 5.60 5.07 18.34
CA ILE A 388 5.87 6.39 17.82
C ILE A 388 4.90 6.63 16.70
N GLU A 389 4.07 7.65 16.86
CA GLU A 389 3.11 8.08 15.86
C GLU A 389 3.37 9.54 15.49
N THR A 390 3.34 9.83 14.19
CA THR A 390 3.53 11.19 13.67
C THR A 390 2.23 11.67 13.03
N HIS A 391 1.59 12.63 13.68
CA HIS A 391 0.38 13.31 13.19
C HIS A 391 0.78 14.60 12.48
N TYR A 392 0.27 14.84 11.28
CA TYR A 392 0.48 16.12 10.60
C TYR A 392 -0.71 17.04 10.88
N GLN A 393 -0.45 18.17 11.53
CA GLN A 393 -1.45 19.18 11.83
C GLN A 393 -1.29 20.37 10.89
N THR A 394 -2.38 20.74 10.23
CA THR A 394 -2.44 21.95 9.43
C THR A 394 -2.62 23.15 10.36
N VAL A 395 -1.59 23.99 10.45
CA VAL A 395 -1.59 25.21 11.25
C VAL A 395 -1.60 26.41 10.31
N GLU A 396 -2.60 27.28 10.46
CA GLU A 396 -2.62 28.56 9.75
C GLU A 396 -1.73 29.54 10.52
N LYS A 397 -0.67 30.02 9.86
CA LYS A 397 0.20 31.06 10.42
C LYS A 397 0.42 32.14 9.36
N ASP A 398 0.12 33.38 9.71
CA ASP A 398 0.30 34.55 8.85
C ASP A 398 -0.38 34.45 7.46
N GLY A 399 -1.58 33.83 7.41
CA GLY A 399 -2.34 33.64 6.17
C GLY A 399 -1.77 32.58 5.20
N LYS A 400 -0.78 31.80 5.65
CA LYS A 400 -0.25 30.63 4.95
C LYS A 400 -0.55 29.37 5.75
N THR A 401 -1.01 28.36 5.04
CA THR A 401 -1.24 27.02 5.55
C THR A 401 0.11 26.31 5.69
N GLU A 402 0.60 26.11 6.91
CA GLU A 402 1.79 25.29 7.20
C GLU A 402 1.37 23.95 7.78
N VAL A 403 1.86 22.85 7.21
CA VAL A 403 1.66 21.51 7.78
C VAL A 403 2.82 21.24 8.74
N LYS A 404 2.53 20.95 10.01
CA LYS A 404 3.54 20.64 11.03
C LYS A 404 3.42 19.21 11.55
N PRO A 405 4.53 18.45 11.62
CA PRO A 405 4.52 17.15 12.26
C PRO A 405 4.42 17.32 13.79
N SER A 406 3.55 16.51 14.40
CA SER A 406 3.39 16.32 15.83
C SER A 406 3.69 14.86 16.14
N ARG A 407 4.85 14.61 16.74
CA ARG A 407 5.29 13.26 17.10
C ARG A 407 4.81 12.93 18.52
N VAL A 408 4.01 11.89 18.63
CA VAL A 408 3.59 11.30 19.90
C VAL A 408 4.43 10.05 20.14
N GLU A 409 5.20 10.06 21.22
CA GLU A 409 6.03 8.92 21.64
C GLU A 409 5.50 8.41 22.98
N GLU A 410 5.04 7.16 23.00
CA GLU A 410 4.51 6.54 24.21
C GLU A 410 5.01 5.11 24.39
N VAL A 411 5.19 4.69 25.64
CA VAL A 411 5.57 3.32 25.97
C VAL A 411 4.30 2.49 26.10
N ILE A 412 4.16 1.50 25.22
CA ILE A 412 2.98 0.62 25.18
C ILE A 412 3.16 -0.63 26.02
N ASN A 413 4.42 -0.99 26.32
CA ASN A 413 4.72 -2.15 27.14
C ASN A 413 6.07 -1.96 27.85
N VAL A 414 6.12 -2.42 29.10
CA VAL A 414 7.34 -2.62 29.89
C VAL A 414 7.30 -4.06 30.38
N ALA A 415 8.33 -4.84 30.06
CA ALA A 415 8.37 -6.25 30.39
C ALA A 415 9.79 -6.72 30.76
N THR A 416 9.87 -7.61 31.73
CA THR A 416 11.13 -8.23 32.15
C THR A 416 11.60 -9.25 31.13
N ILE A 417 12.87 -9.16 30.76
CA ILE A 417 13.57 -10.14 29.92
C ILE A 417 13.78 -11.40 30.76
N ARG A 418 13.01 -12.45 30.49
CA ARG A 418 13.11 -13.73 31.21
C ARG A 418 14.17 -14.67 30.64
N ASP A 419 14.36 -14.60 29.33
CA ASP A 419 15.29 -15.42 28.57
C ASP A 419 15.93 -14.58 27.46
N VAL A 420 17.03 -15.07 26.88
CA VAL A 420 17.65 -14.44 25.71
C VAL A 420 16.65 -14.46 24.55
N LEU A 421 16.29 -13.29 24.05
CA LEU A 421 15.30 -13.14 22.99
C LEU A 421 15.96 -13.36 21.63
N GLY A 422 15.52 -14.41 20.93
CA GLY A 422 16.00 -14.75 19.60
C GLY A 422 15.10 -14.20 18.50
N LYS A 423 14.88 -15.03 17.46
CA LYS A 423 14.03 -14.70 16.31
C LYS A 423 12.55 -14.50 16.68
N ASN A 424 12.05 -15.27 17.64
CA ASN A 424 10.64 -15.28 18.03
C ASN A 424 10.51 -14.79 19.48
N PHE A 425 9.62 -13.84 19.72
CA PHE A 425 9.25 -13.41 21.07
C PHE A 425 7.82 -12.85 21.09
N GLN A 426 7.31 -12.48 22.26
CA GLN A 426 5.95 -11.95 22.41
C GLN A 426 5.91 -10.66 23.23
N ILE A 427 5.05 -9.72 22.83
CA ILE A 427 4.65 -8.55 23.60
C ILE A 427 3.39 -8.93 24.39
N THR A 428 3.42 -8.81 25.70
CA THR A 428 2.28 -9.07 26.61
C THR A 428 1.77 -7.78 27.24
N GLY A 429 0.70 -7.84 28.04
CA GLY A 429 0.21 -6.68 28.80
C GLY A 429 -0.53 -5.63 27.96
N LEU A 430 -1.19 -6.08 26.90
CA LEU A 430 -2.10 -5.26 26.09
C LEU A 430 -3.48 -5.22 26.74
N ASP A 431 -4.19 -4.10 26.60
CA ASP A 431 -5.43 -3.86 27.35
C ASP A 431 -6.59 -4.71 26.85
N ASN A 432 -6.68 -4.92 25.53
CA ASN A 432 -7.79 -5.62 24.94
C ASN A 432 -7.44 -6.40 23.65
N PRO A 433 -8.30 -7.37 23.27
CA PRO A 433 -8.19 -8.12 22.02
C PRO A 433 -7.99 -7.32 20.75
N GLN A 434 -8.65 -6.17 20.62
CA GLN A 434 -8.67 -5.37 19.41
C GLN A 434 -7.36 -4.61 19.24
N GLU A 435 -6.80 -4.10 20.33
CA GLU A 435 -5.49 -3.46 20.36
C GLU A 435 -4.40 -4.41 19.89
N ALA A 436 -4.40 -5.66 20.37
CA ALA A 436 -3.46 -6.68 19.91
C ALA A 436 -3.57 -6.94 18.39
N ARG A 437 -4.78 -6.96 17.84
CA ARG A 437 -5.02 -7.12 16.39
C ARG A 437 -4.46 -5.92 15.61
N ASN A 438 -4.77 -4.71 16.05
CA ASN A 438 -4.31 -3.49 15.39
C ASN A 438 -2.77 -3.41 15.42
N LEU A 439 -2.16 -3.68 16.57
CA LEU A 439 -0.71 -3.69 16.72
C LEU A 439 -0.06 -4.76 15.82
N ALA A 440 -0.60 -5.99 15.79
CA ALA A 440 -0.09 -7.04 14.94
C ALA A 440 -0.18 -6.69 13.45
N LEU A 441 -1.29 -6.08 13.02
CA LEU A 441 -1.46 -5.61 11.64
C LEU A 441 -0.42 -4.54 11.30
N LEU A 442 -0.27 -3.51 12.14
CA LEU A 442 0.71 -2.44 11.94
C LEU A 442 2.15 -2.99 11.88
N LEU A 443 2.45 -3.99 12.69
CA LEU A 443 3.77 -4.63 12.71
C LEU A 443 4.05 -5.45 11.46
N ARG A 444 3.07 -6.21 10.97
CA ARG A 444 3.22 -7.01 9.75
C ARG A 444 3.25 -6.16 8.48
N ALA A 445 2.49 -5.07 8.49
CA ALA A 445 2.50 -4.05 7.45
C ALA A 445 3.89 -3.44 7.23
N GLY A 446 4.73 -3.41 8.27
CA GLY A 446 6.06 -2.82 8.26
C GLY A 446 6.06 -1.32 8.55
N SER A 447 7.24 -0.79 8.89
CA SER A 447 7.45 0.64 9.05
C SER A 447 7.55 1.35 7.70
N LEU A 448 7.12 2.61 7.68
CA LEU A 448 7.41 3.50 6.56
C LEU A 448 8.89 3.94 6.62
N ALA A 449 9.53 4.09 5.48
CA ALA A 449 10.88 4.67 5.36
C ALA A 449 10.90 6.14 5.75
N ALA A 450 9.80 6.84 5.47
CA ALA A 450 9.58 8.21 5.90
C ALA A 450 8.09 8.45 6.17
N PRO A 451 7.74 9.35 7.09
CA PRO A 451 6.35 9.69 7.35
C PRO A 451 5.63 10.15 6.08
N ILE A 452 4.33 9.89 6.03
CA ILE A 452 3.46 10.30 4.93
C ILE A 452 2.22 11.00 5.48
N TYR A 453 1.62 11.88 4.68
CA TYR A 453 0.35 12.52 5.00
C TYR A 453 -0.55 12.60 3.78
N ILE A 454 -1.86 12.65 4.02
CA ILE A 454 -2.88 12.78 2.96
C ILE A 454 -2.94 14.23 2.52
N VAL A 455 -2.65 14.49 1.25
CA VAL A 455 -2.81 15.80 0.59
C VAL A 455 -4.21 15.94 0.00
N GLU A 456 -4.75 14.84 -0.53
CA GLU A 456 -6.07 14.83 -1.14
C GLU A 456 -6.80 13.52 -0.82
N GLU A 457 -8.09 13.64 -0.47
CA GLU A 457 -8.97 12.52 -0.18
C GLU A 457 -10.25 12.67 -1.01
N ARG A 458 -10.58 11.65 -1.81
CA ARG A 458 -11.86 11.56 -2.51
C ARG A 458 -12.49 10.21 -2.21
N THR A 459 -13.75 10.24 -1.81
CA THR A 459 -14.55 9.04 -1.58
C THR A 459 -15.69 9.00 -2.59
N VAL A 460 -15.86 7.87 -3.25
CA VAL A 460 -17.01 7.60 -4.13
C VAL A 460 -17.87 6.55 -3.44
N GLY A 461 -19.06 6.95 -3.01
CA GLY A 461 -20.00 6.05 -2.34
C GLY A 461 -20.48 4.93 -3.28
N PRO A 462 -20.73 3.71 -2.78
CA PRO A 462 -21.22 2.60 -3.59
C PRO A 462 -22.53 2.89 -4.35
N SER A 463 -23.43 3.69 -3.75
CA SER A 463 -24.71 4.06 -4.35
C SER A 463 -24.54 4.99 -5.56
N ALA A 464 -23.69 6.01 -5.43
CA ALA A 464 -23.40 6.94 -6.53
C ALA A 464 -22.66 6.25 -7.69
N GLY A 465 -21.73 5.33 -7.38
CA GLY A 465 -21.04 4.51 -8.39
C GLY A 465 -22.02 3.60 -9.15
N LYS A 466 -22.87 2.85 -8.43
CA LYS A 466 -23.86 1.95 -9.02
C LYS A 466 -24.83 2.69 -9.94
N GLU A 467 -25.38 3.81 -9.50
CA GLU A 467 -26.31 4.61 -10.31
C GLU A 467 -25.64 5.15 -11.58
N ASN A 468 -24.40 5.64 -11.45
CA ASN A 468 -23.63 6.11 -12.61
C ASN A 468 -23.28 4.97 -13.59
N ILE A 469 -22.98 3.76 -13.09
CA ILE A 469 -22.79 2.58 -13.96
C ILE A 469 -24.07 2.29 -14.71
N GLU A 470 -25.19 2.14 -14.01
CA GLU A 470 -26.46 1.73 -14.60
C GLU A 470 -26.88 2.73 -15.68
N GLN A 471 -26.84 4.03 -15.38
CA GLN A 471 -27.18 5.09 -16.33
C GLN A 471 -26.18 5.19 -17.49
N GLY A 472 -24.88 5.08 -17.22
CA GLY A 472 -23.83 5.15 -18.24
C GLY A 472 -23.90 3.98 -19.22
N PHE A 473 -24.05 2.77 -18.69
CA PHE A 473 -24.19 1.56 -19.48
C PHE A 473 -25.51 1.53 -20.26
N SER A 474 -26.64 1.90 -19.64
CA SER A 474 -27.92 1.97 -20.34
C SER A 474 -27.89 3.01 -21.46
N SER A 475 -27.28 4.18 -21.22
CA SER A 475 -27.16 5.23 -22.23
C SER A 475 -26.29 4.77 -23.41
N ALA A 476 -25.16 4.11 -23.12
CA ALA A 476 -24.28 3.55 -24.15
C ALA A 476 -25.01 2.49 -24.99
N LEU A 477 -25.75 1.58 -24.35
CA LEU A 477 -26.50 0.51 -25.00
C LEU A 477 -27.63 1.06 -25.87
N VAL A 478 -28.37 2.06 -25.39
CA VAL A 478 -29.43 2.73 -26.16
C VAL A 478 -28.83 3.48 -27.36
N ALA A 479 -27.75 4.24 -27.18
CA ALA A 479 -27.07 4.93 -28.27
C ALA A 479 -26.56 3.94 -29.33
N PHE A 480 -25.93 2.85 -28.89
CA PHE A 480 -25.45 1.79 -29.77
C PHE A 480 -26.60 1.14 -30.56
N ALA A 481 -27.70 0.78 -29.89
CA ALA A 481 -28.86 0.18 -30.54
C ALA A 481 -29.50 1.11 -31.58
N LEU A 482 -29.63 2.41 -31.27
CA LEU A 482 -30.15 3.40 -32.22
C LEU A 482 -29.27 3.53 -33.47
N VAL A 483 -27.95 3.49 -33.30
CA VAL A 483 -27.00 3.51 -34.42
C VAL A 483 -27.14 2.28 -35.31
N LEU A 484 -27.19 1.08 -34.71
CA LEU A 484 -27.39 -0.16 -35.48
C LEU A 484 -28.73 -0.14 -36.25
N ILE A 485 -29.81 0.28 -35.60
CA ILE A 485 -31.13 0.39 -36.25
C ILE A 485 -31.07 1.37 -37.43
N PHE A 486 -30.42 2.53 -37.24
CA PHE A 486 -30.25 3.51 -38.31
C PHE A 486 -29.43 2.95 -39.48
N MET A 487 -28.29 2.30 -39.20
CA MET A 487 -27.42 1.71 -40.22
C MET A 487 -28.13 0.60 -41.00
N ALA A 488 -28.76 -0.33 -40.30
CA ALA A 488 -29.53 -1.41 -40.92
C ALA A 488 -30.70 -0.88 -41.77
N PHE A 489 -31.44 0.13 -41.31
CA PHE A 489 -32.56 0.69 -42.06
C PHE A 489 -32.12 1.52 -43.27
N TYR A 490 -31.18 2.45 -43.07
CA TYR A 490 -30.76 3.41 -44.10
C TYR A 490 -29.82 2.78 -45.14
N TYR A 491 -28.90 1.90 -44.73
CA TYR A 491 -27.92 1.25 -45.62
C TYR A 491 -28.25 -0.21 -45.97
N ARG A 492 -29.32 -0.79 -45.41
CA ARG A 492 -29.81 -2.14 -45.72
C ARG A 492 -28.69 -3.18 -45.52
N MET A 493 -28.32 -3.91 -46.57
CA MET A 493 -27.35 -5.00 -46.49
C MET A 493 -25.92 -4.52 -46.17
N PHE A 494 -25.52 -3.36 -46.69
CA PHE A 494 -24.23 -2.76 -46.33
C PHE A 494 -24.23 -2.29 -44.87
N GLY A 495 -25.37 -1.78 -44.39
CA GLY A 495 -25.58 -1.47 -42.98
C GLY A 495 -25.37 -2.67 -42.07
N LEU A 496 -26.03 -3.80 -42.37
CA LEU A 496 -25.87 -5.04 -41.58
C LEU A 496 -24.43 -5.57 -41.54
N ILE A 497 -23.68 -5.45 -42.64
CA ILE A 497 -22.27 -5.85 -42.69
C ILE A 497 -21.42 -4.93 -41.80
N SER A 498 -21.68 -3.61 -41.83
CA SER A 498 -21.02 -2.65 -40.94
C SER A 498 -21.38 -2.86 -39.48
N ASP A 499 -22.62 -3.17 -39.17
CA ASP A 499 -23.09 -3.48 -37.82
C ASP A 499 -22.34 -4.69 -37.24
N MET A 500 -22.14 -5.73 -38.06
CA MET A 500 -21.33 -6.89 -37.69
C MET A 500 -19.87 -6.51 -37.45
N ALA A 501 -19.28 -5.67 -38.31
CA ALA A 501 -17.91 -5.19 -38.14
C ALA A 501 -17.76 -4.32 -36.87
N LEU A 502 -18.76 -3.49 -36.56
CA LEU A 502 -18.81 -2.64 -35.38
C LEU A 502 -18.92 -3.47 -34.10
N MET A 503 -19.77 -4.50 -34.08
CA MET A 503 -19.83 -5.45 -32.97
C MET A 503 -18.49 -6.14 -32.73
N PHE A 504 -17.81 -6.59 -33.79
CA PHE A 504 -16.49 -7.19 -33.65
C PHE A 504 -15.44 -6.18 -33.17
N ASN A 505 -15.50 -4.93 -33.61
CA ASN A 505 -14.63 -3.88 -33.09
C ASN A 505 -14.81 -3.70 -31.59
N LEU A 506 -16.06 -3.63 -31.10
CA LEU A 506 -16.36 -3.52 -29.68
C LEU A 506 -15.83 -4.73 -28.89
N VAL A 507 -16.03 -5.95 -29.39
CA VAL A 507 -15.49 -7.17 -28.78
C VAL A 507 -13.96 -7.11 -28.69
N LEU A 508 -13.28 -6.62 -29.72
CA LEU A 508 -11.82 -6.47 -29.71
C LEU A 508 -11.34 -5.39 -28.73
N ILE A 509 -12.06 -4.28 -28.58
CA ILE A 509 -11.76 -3.26 -27.56
C ILE A 509 -11.86 -3.88 -26.16
N VAL A 510 -12.97 -4.57 -25.87
CA VAL A 510 -13.20 -5.24 -24.58
C VAL A 510 -12.13 -6.31 -24.32
N ALA A 511 -11.78 -7.10 -25.33
CA ALA A 511 -10.74 -8.12 -25.25
C ALA A 511 -9.36 -7.50 -24.95
N LEU A 512 -9.03 -6.38 -25.59
CA LEU A 512 -7.77 -5.68 -25.38
C LEU A 512 -7.68 -5.10 -23.96
N LEU A 513 -8.75 -4.47 -23.47
CA LEU A 513 -8.80 -3.96 -22.09
C LEU A 513 -8.67 -5.08 -21.07
N SER A 514 -9.31 -6.23 -21.32
CA SER A 514 -9.21 -7.41 -20.47
C SER A 514 -7.81 -8.03 -20.51
N MET A 515 -7.18 -8.10 -21.69
CA MET A 515 -5.82 -8.63 -21.84
C MET A 515 -4.77 -7.75 -21.15
N LEU A 516 -4.91 -6.42 -21.27
CA LEU A 516 -3.99 -5.46 -20.65
C LEU A 516 -4.30 -5.19 -19.17
N GLN A 517 -5.40 -5.76 -18.64
CA GLN A 517 -5.89 -5.46 -17.29
C GLN A 517 -6.02 -3.95 -17.04
N ALA A 518 -6.51 -3.24 -18.06
CA ALA A 518 -6.70 -1.80 -18.01
C ALA A 518 -8.01 -1.47 -17.29
N THR A 519 -7.97 -0.44 -16.44
CA THR A 519 -9.13 0.00 -15.65
C THR A 519 -10.09 0.84 -16.50
N LEU A 520 -11.34 0.40 -16.63
CA LEU A 520 -12.43 1.14 -17.26
C LEU A 520 -13.04 2.15 -16.28
N THR A 521 -13.12 3.41 -16.68
CA THR A 521 -13.74 4.50 -15.90
C THR A 521 -14.93 5.10 -16.65
N LEU A 522 -15.71 6.00 -16.01
CA LEU A 522 -16.80 6.72 -16.70
C LEU A 522 -16.31 7.48 -17.95
N PRO A 523 -15.21 8.26 -17.91
CA PRO A 523 -14.62 8.82 -19.12
C PRO A 523 -14.19 7.76 -20.14
N GLY A 524 -13.72 6.60 -19.69
CA GLY A 524 -13.41 5.46 -20.56
C GLY A 524 -14.62 4.99 -21.36
N ILE A 525 -15.78 4.84 -20.71
CA ILE A 525 -17.05 4.51 -21.38
C ILE A 525 -17.41 5.57 -22.42
N ALA A 526 -17.29 6.86 -22.08
CA ALA A 526 -17.52 7.95 -23.03
C ALA A 526 -16.56 7.87 -24.25
N GLY A 527 -15.29 7.51 -24.02
CA GLY A 527 -14.30 7.26 -25.07
C GLY A 527 -14.66 6.09 -25.99
N ILE A 528 -15.20 4.99 -25.44
CA ILE A 528 -15.73 3.87 -26.23
C ILE A 528 -16.91 4.34 -27.10
N ILE A 529 -17.85 5.10 -26.54
CA ILE A 529 -18.99 5.67 -27.29
C ILE A 529 -18.50 6.58 -28.43
N LEU A 530 -17.52 7.45 -28.16
CA LEU A 530 -16.93 8.32 -29.18
C LEU A 530 -16.26 7.51 -30.29
N THR A 531 -15.53 6.45 -29.94
CA THR A 531 -14.86 5.55 -30.89
C THR A 531 -15.88 4.84 -31.78
N ILE A 532 -17.00 4.38 -31.21
CA ILE A 532 -18.12 3.80 -31.95
C ILE A 532 -18.69 4.82 -32.94
N GLY A 533 -18.94 6.06 -32.49
CA GLY A 533 -19.46 7.12 -33.35
C GLY A 533 -18.54 7.42 -34.54
N MET A 534 -17.23 7.54 -34.29
CA MET A 534 -16.23 7.74 -35.33
C MET A 534 -16.12 6.55 -36.30
N ALA A 535 -16.21 5.31 -35.78
CA ALA A 535 -16.17 4.10 -36.61
C ALA A 535 -17.38 4.01 -37.55
N VAL A 536 -18.55 4.43 -37.08
CA VAL A 536 -19.78 4.47 -37.89
C VAL A 536 -19.68 5.57 -38.94
N ASP A 537 -19.21 6.77 -38.57
CA ASP A 537 -19.02 7.88 -39.50
C ASP A 537 -18.10 7.51 -40.67
N ALA A 538 -16.99 6.83 -40.39
CA ALA A 538 -16.10 6.32 -41.44
C ALA A 538 -16.82 5.37 -42.42
N ASN A 539 -17.66 4.47 -41.91
CA ASN A 539 -18.46 3.58 -42.76
C ASN A 539 -19.52 4.36 -43.57
N VAL A 540 -20.16 5.35 -42.97
CA VAL A 540 -21.12 6.24 -43.63
C VAL A 540 -20.47 6.99 -44.79
N LEU A 541 -19.29 7.58 -44.59
CA LEU A 541 -18.53 8.26 -45.64
C LEU A 541 -18.20 7.33 -46.81
N ILE A 542 -17.75 6.11 -46.51
CA ILE A 542 -17.47 5.09 -47.53
C ILE A 542 -18.76 4.73 -48.29
N PHE A 543 -19.88 4.54 -47.60
CA PHE A 543 -21.14 4.17 -48.23
C PHE A 543 -21.76 5.27 -49.07
N GLU A 544 -21.71 6.52 -48.62
CA GLU A 544 -22.18 7.65 -49.44
C GLU A 544 -21.29 7.84 -50.67
N ARG A 545 -19.97 7.65 -50.52
CA ARG A 545 -19.07 7.70 -51.68
C ARG A 545 -19.39 6.60 -52.69
N ILE A 546 -19.59 5.36 -52.24
CA ILE A 546 -19.99 4.24 -53.11
C ILE A 546 -21.32 4.55 -53.80
N ARG A 547 -22.31 5.11 -53.08
CA ARG A 547 -23.59 5.52 -53.67
C ARG A 547 -23.44 6.62 -54.71
N GLU A 548 -22.57 7.58 -54.48
CA GLU A 548 -22.28 8.67 -55.43
C GLU A 548 -21.70 8.09 -56.73
N GLU A 549 -20.69 7.23 -56.63
CA GLU A 549 -20.06 6.57 -57.78
C GLU A 549 -21.06 5.67 -58.55
N LEU A 550 -21.93 4.95 -57.84
CA LEU A 550 -23.01 4.16 -58.45
C LEU A 550 -24.01 5.05 -59.20
N LYS A 551 -24.35 6.23 -58.67
CA LYS A 551 -25.23 7.20 -59.35
C LYS A 551 -24.58 7.78 -60.61
N LEU A 552 -23.25 7.91 -60.63
CA LEU A 552 -22.48 8.31 -61.80
C LEU A 552 -22.38 7.21 -62.88
N GLY A 553 -22.96 6.03 -62.64
CA GLY A 553 -23.02 4.93 -63.59
C GLY A 553 -21.86 3.94 -63.50
N ASN A 554 -21.00 4.07 -62.49
CA ASN A 554 -19.91 3.13 -62.28
C ASN A 554 -20.44 1.76 -61.84
N THR A 555 -19.76 0.69 -62.27
CA THR A 555 -20.13 -0.67 -61.84
C THR A 555 -19.93 -0.84 -60.33
N PRO A 556 -20.68 -1.71 -59.64
CA PRO A 556 -20.53 -1.90 -58.19
C PRO A 556 -19.13 -2.24 -57.71
N GLN A 557 -18.32 -2.92 -58.54
CA GLN A 557 -16.91 -3.17 -58.20
C GLN A 557 -16.02 -1.95 -58.39
N ALA A 558 -16.31 -1.11 -59.39
CA ALA A 558 -15.57 0.13 -59.64
C ALA A 558 -15.94 1.23 -58.62
N ALA A 559 -17.16 1.22 -58.07
CA ALA A 559 -17.60 2.17 -57.06
C ALA A 559 -17.02 1.90 -55.66
N ILE A 560 -16.62 0.65 -55.38
CA ILE A 560 -15.95 0.25 -54.12
C ILE A 560 -14.43 0.50 -54.19
N HIS A 561 -13.89 0.67 -55.40
CA HIS A 561 -12.47 0.84 -55.68
C HIS A 561 -12.11 2.31 -55.87
#